data_AF-A0A9F2R7Z9-F1
#
_entry.id   AF-A0A9F2R7Z9-F1
#
_cell.length_a   1.000
_cell.length_b   1.000
_cell.length_c   1.000
_cell.angle_alpha   90.00
_cell.angle_beta   90.00
_cell.angle_gamma   90.00
#
_symmetry.space_group_name_H-M   'P 1'
#
loop_
_entity.id
_entity.type
_entity.pdbx_description
1 polymer ?
#
loop_
_entity_poly.entity_id
_entity_poly.type
_entity_poly.pdbx_seq_one_letter_code
_entity_poly.pdbx_strand_id
1 'polypeptide(L)'
;FLTLAGAHDSIQQSFVQSREAERQANASTLAVPSPVSQSAASRRRIEHLMTSRREAFNRQNAANRRGLGDLSARVRGLSLDQINEKVCGAQGDTPCALDSCGGAGCYEDGRRHCGGLHCNGAIATADNALDRARYVEEELHNAVSEVESLLHQVSNAKARAAEAKQRAQAALDHANATKARLEHSNKELRDLIQQVKEFLNLEGADPDSIALVASRVLELSIPASPVQIHHLAEEIKERVSSLANVDAILDQTAGDVRVAGQLLQDARRANARAESVKNAAQAAKKALDDAKRAQNAAEKAINSADSDIQHTNTVVNEINRKTANAEVELAAAKKRVGHLDRQVDVLKMKRASNILAATQAEETASAAKNRAEEAEQVLEGPLGDQYRTMQELVERKAQHVVGARKKAERLRDEAKGLLRDAHEKLRRLSKLEETYEENERLLQDKAAQLDGLEAKMRSILKDINEQIQIYNTCQ
;
A
#
# COMPACT_ATOMS: atom_id res chain seq x y z
N PHE A 1 -45.15 -62.58 -29.07
CA PHE A 1 -45.88 -61.29 -29.11
C PHE A 1 -45.52 -60.35 -27.95
N LEU A 2 -45.55 -60.77 -26.68
CA LEU A 2 -45.23 -59.90 -25.53
C LEU A 2 -43.77 -59.38 -25.45
N THR A 3 -42.79 -60.05 -26.06
CA THR A 3 -41.37 -59.62 -26.04
C THR A 3 -41.00 -58.61 -27.12
N LEU A 4 -41.72 -58.58 -28.26
CA LEU A 4 -41.47 -57.60 -29.33
C LEU A 4 -42.02 -56.21 -28.99
N ALA A 5 -43.20 -56.15 -28.36
CA ALA A 5 -43.81 -54.88 -27.95
C ALA A 5 -42.94 -54.15 -26.90
N GLY A 6 -42.44 -54.87 -25.88
CA GLY A 6 -41.56 -54.27 -24.87
C GLY A 6 -40.21 -53.79 -25.40
N ALA A 7 -39.64 -54.47 -26.41
CA ALA A 7 -38.40 -54.04 -27.05
C ALA A 7 -38.62 -52.78 -27.92
N HIS A 8 -39.74 -52.72 -28.65
CA HIS A 8 -40.12 -51.55 -29.44
C HIS A 8 -40.33 -50.30 -28.56
N ASP A 9 -41.07 -50.44 -27.46
CA ASP A 9 -41.34 -49.33 -26.54
C ASP A 9 -40.05 -48.80 -25.89
N SER A 10 -39.11 -49.69 -25.54
CA SER A 10 -37.81 -49.32 -24.99
C SER A 10 -36.92 -48.58 -26.00
N ILE A 11 -36.92 -49.01 -27.27
CA ILE A 11 -36.20 -48.33 -28.36
C ILE A 11 -36.81 -46.94 -28.61
N GLN A 12 -38.13 -46.84 -28.64
CA GLN A 12 -38.84 -45.58 -28.84
C GLN A 12 -38.58 -44.60 -27.69
N GLN A 13 -38.61 -45.06 -26.44
CA GLN A 13 -38.29 -44.25 -25.27
C GLN A 13 -36.83 -43.75 -25.30
N SER A 14 -35.89 -44.63 -25.64
CA SER A 14 -34.46 -44.27 -25.75
C SER A 14 -34.21 -43.28 -26.87
N PHE A 15 -34.91 -43.41 -28.00
CA PHE A 15 -34.85 -42.46 -29.12
C PHE A 15 -35.36 -41.07 -28.72
N VAL A 16 -36.49 -40.99 -28.00
CA VAL A 16 -37.04 -39.72 -27.51
C VAL A 16 -36.08 -39.05 -26.53
N GLN A 17 -35.54 -39.81 -25.56
CA GLN A 17 -34.56 -39.29 -24.60
C GLN A 17 -33.28 -38.79 -25.29
N SER A 18 -32.79 -39.51 -26.31
CA SER A 18 -31.61 -39.10 -27.07
C SER A 18 -31.86 -37.79 -27.82
N ARG A 19 -33.02 -37.64 -28.47
CA ARG A 19 -33.40 -36.39 -29.15
C ARG A 19 -33.57 -35.21 -28.19
N GLU A 20 -34.12 -35.44 -27.01
CA GLU A 20 -34.26 -34.42 -25.97
C GLU A 20 -32.88 -33.94 -25.50
N ALA A 21 -31.96 -34.87 -25.23
CA ALA A 21 -30.58 -34.58 -24.85
C ALA A 21 -29.82 -33.82 -25.95
N GLU A 22 -30.00 -34.21 -27.21
CA GLU A 22 -29.43 -33.51 -28.38
C GLU A 22 -29.94 -32.07 -28.46
N ARG A 23 -31.25 -31.85 -28.33
CA ARG A 23 -31.85 -30.50 -28.33
C ARG A 23 -31.28 -29.63 -27.22
N GLN A 24 -31.17 -30.15 -26.00
CA GLN A 24 -30.62 -29.41 -24.86
C GLN A 24 -29.12 -29.09 -25.04
N ALA A 25 -28.34 -30.03 -25.57
CA ALA A 25 -26.94 -29.82 -25.90
C ALA A 25 -26.77 -28.76 -27.01
N ASN A 26 -27.61 -28.81 -28.05
CA ASN A 26 -27.60 -27.87 -29.15
C ASN A 26 -28.03 -26.47 -28.70
N ALA A 27 -29.06 -26.34 -27.86
CA ALA A 27 -29.47 -25.07 -27.26
C ALA A 27 -28.35 -24.43 -26.42
N SER A 28 -27.55 -25.27 -25.73
CA SER A 28 -26.46 -24.80 -24.88
C SER A 28 -25.17 -24.45 -25.64
N THR A 29 -24.96 -25.03 -26.83
CA THR A 29 -23.67 -24.98 -27.54
C THR A 29 -23.69 -24.44 -28.97
N LEU A 30 -24.77 -24.65 -29.72
CA LEU A 30 -24.93 -24.28 -31.13
C LEU A 30 -25.82 -23.07 -31.34
N ALA A 31 -26.85 -22.91 -30.50
CA ALA A 31 -27.76 -21.78 -30.62
C ALA A 31 -27.00 -20.45 -30.45
N VAL A 32 -27.47 -19.42 -31.16
CA VAL A 32 -26.98 -18.05 -31.00
C VAL A 32 -28.18 -17.16 -30.69
N PRO A 33 -28.30 -16.61 -29.47
CA PRO A 33 -27.36 -16.74 -28.35
C PRO A 33 -27.50 -18.06 -27.56
N SER A 34 -26.38 -18.60 -27.08
CA SER A 34 -26.29 -19.71 -26.11
C SER A 34 -25.34 -19.34 -24.97
N PRO A 35 -25.37 -20.06 -23.83
CA PRO A 35 -24.39 -19.87 -22.76
C PRO A 35 -22.93 -19.96 -23.24
N VAL A 36 -22.63 -20.86 -24.19
CA VAL A 36 -21.29 -20.98 -24.78
C VAL A 36 -20.95 -19.79 -25.68
N SER A 37 -21.89 -19.33 -26.52
CA SER A 37 -21.64 -18.17 -27.40
C SER A 37 -21.49 -16.87 -26.62
N GLN A 38 -22.27 -16.68 -25.55
CA GLN A 38 -22.16 -15.54 -24.63
C GLN A 38 -20.86 -15.56 -23.83
N SER A 39 -20.44 -16.73 -23.36
CA SER A 39 -19.14 -16.92 -22.71
C SER A 39 -17.99 -16.61 -23.66
N ALA A 40 -18.05 -17.08 -24.91
CA ALA A 40 -17.06 -16.77 -25.93
C ALA A 40 -16.97 -15.26 -26.24
N ALA A 41 -18.11 -14.58 -26.39
CA ALA A 41 -18.15 -13.13 -26.60
C ALA A 41 -17.55 -12.36 -25.41
N SER A 42 -17.90 -12.76 -24.19
CA SER A 42 -17.39 -12.14 -22.96
C SER A 42 -15.88 -12.33 -22.81
N ARG A 43 -15.36 -13.53 -23.07
CA ARG A 43 -13.91 -13.81 -23.02
C ARG A 43 -13.14 -13.03 -24.05
N ARG A 44 -13.59 -13.01 -25.31
CA ARG A 44 -12.98 -12.19 -26.37
C ARG A 44 -12.92 -10.71 -25.99
N ARG A 45 -14.00 -10.18 -25.39
CA ARG A 45 -14.03 -8.80 -24.91
C ARG A 45 -13.00 -8.55 -23.81
N ILE A 46 -12.87 -9.47 -22.85
CA ILE A 46 -11.89 -9.39 -21.77
C ILE A 46 -10.46 -9.52 -22.30
N GLU A 47 -10.18 -10.48 -23.18
CA GLU A 47 -8.87 -10.67 -23.83
C GLU A 47 -8.45 -9.43 -24.62
N HIS A 48 -9.37 -8.85 -25.39
CA HIS A 48 -9.11 -7.63 -26.14
C HIS A 48 -8.84 -6.44 -25.22
N LEU A 49 -9.62 -6.29 -24.13
CA LEU A 49 -9.41 -5.24 -23.13
C LEU A 49 -8.04 -5.40 -22.43
N MET A 50 -7.69 -6.63 -22.05
CA MET A 50 -6.40 -6.94 -21.42
C MET A 50 -5.24 -6.67 -22.38
N THR A 51 -5.35 -7.08 -23.64
CA THR A 51 -4.28 -6.90 -24.63
C THR A 51 -4.10 -5.43 -24.98
N SER A 52 -5.19 -4.70 -25.26
CA SER A 52 -5.14 -3.27 -25.59
C SER A 52 -4.60 -2.40 -24.45
N ARG A 53 -4.90 -2.75 -23.18
CA ARG A 53 -4.44 -1.99 -22.01
C ARG A 53 -3.10 -2.46 -21.45
N ARG A 54 -2.58 -3.63 -21.86
CA ARG A 54 -1.37 -4.23 -21.29
C ARG A 54 -0.16 -3.30 -21.34
N GLU A 55 0.14 -2.75 -22.51
CA GLU A 55 1.29 -1.87 -22.68
C GLU A 55 1.14 -0.56 -21.92
N ALA A 56 -0.05 0.04 -21.95
CA ALA A 56 -0.35 1.26 -21.20
C ALA A 56 -0.21 1.03 -19.69
N PHE A 57 -0.76 -0.06 -19.17
CA PHE A 57 -0.62 -0.45 -17.76
C PHE A 57 0.84 -0.69 -17.38
N ASN A 58 1.58 -1.48 -18.17
CA ASN A 58 2.99 -1.77 -17.88
C ASN A 58 3.85 -0.50 -17.91
N ARG A 59 3.62 0.39 -18.88
CA ARG A 59 4.29 1.70 -18.94
C ARG A 59 3.97 2.55 -17.72
N GLN A 60 2.69 2.67 -17.36
CA GLN A 60 2.27 3.45 -16.19
C GLN A 60 2.83 2.87 -14.89
N ASN A 61 2.80 1.54 -14.73
CA ASN A 61 3.33 0.87 -13.55
C ASN A 61 4.85 1.02 -13.42
N ALA A 62 5.58 0.89 -14.54
CA ALA A 62 7.02 1.14 -14.56
C ALA A 62 7.37 2.62 -14.30
N ALA A 63 6.55 3.56 -14.77
CA ALA A 63 6.69 4.98 -14.48
C ALA A 63 6.41 5.27 -12.99
N ASN A 64 5.33 4.70 -12.43
CA ASN A 64 4.99 4.82 -11.01
C ASN A 64 6.10 4.26 -10.12
N ARG A 65 6.63 3.07 -10.43
CA ARG A 65 7.76 2.48 -9.69
C ARG A 65 9.02 3.34 -9.74
N ARG A 66 9.35 3.89 -10.91
CA ARG A 66 10.48 4.82 -11.05
C ARG A 66 10.24 6.10 -10.25
N GLY A 67 9.07 6.71 -10.38
CA GLY A 67 8.69 7.91 -9.62
C GLY A 67 8.71 7.67 -8.10
N LEU A 68 8.27 6.50 -7.64
CA LEU A 68 8.35 6.09 -6.23
C LEU A 68 9.79 5.89 -5.76
N GLY A 69 10.64 5.29 -6.60
CA GLY A 69 12.07 5.15 -6.33
C GLY A 69 12.76 6.50 -6.22
N ASP A 70 12.55 7.38 -7.20
CA ASP A 70 13.08 8.75 -7.20
C ASP A 70 12.58 9.56 -6.01
N LEU A 71 11.29 9.46 -5.69
CA LEU A 71 10.70 10.16 -4.54
C LEU A 71 11.25 9.62 -3.21
N SER A 72 11.39 8.30 -3.06
CA SER A 72 12.02 7.69 -1.88
C SER A 72 13.48 8.09 -1.72
N ALA A 73 14.22 8.18 -2.82
CA ALA A 73 15.60 8.66 -2.82
C ALA A 73 15.68 10.14 -2.44
N ARG A 74 14.79 10.98 -2.98
CA ARG A 74 14.68 12.40 -2.61
C ARG A 74 14.33 12.58 -1.14
N VAL A 75 13.38 11.81 -0.61
CA VAL A 75 13.03 11.85 0.82
C VAL A 75 14.20 11.43 1.69
N ARG A 76 14.93 10.36 1.33
CA ARG A 76 16.17 9.98 2.04
C ARG A 76 17.27 11.03 1.95
N GLY A 77 17.29 11.81 0.88
CA GLY A 77 18.20 12.94 0.71
C GLY A 77 17.85 14.16 1.57
N LEU A 78 16.65 14.23 2.15
CA LEU A 78 16.23 15.30 3.07
C LEU A 78 16.73 15.08 4.52
N SER A 79 17.94 14.51 4.67
CA SER A 79 18.56 14.34 5.99
C SER A 79 18.85 15.70 6.63
N LEU A 80 18.53 15.82 7.92
CA LEU A 80 18.79 17.02 8.71
C LEU A 80 20.19 17.01 9.35
N ASP A 81 20.98 15.95 9.18
CA ASP A 81 22.23 15.73 9.93
C ASP A 81 23.23 16.87 9.75
N GLN A 82 23.44 17.30 8.49
CA GLN A 82 24.35 18.42 8.19
C GLN A 82 23.86 19.75 8.76
N ILE A 83 22.54 19.95 8.79
CA ILE A 83 21.93 21.15 9.37
C ILE A 83 22.08 21.07 10.90
N ASN A 84 21.87 19.90 11.48
CA ASN A 84 21.98 19.64 12.90
C ASN A 84 23.40 19.89 13.42
N GLU A 85 24.41 19.42 12.69
CA GLU A 85 25.81 19.66 12.99
C GLU A 85 26.16 21.15 12.94
N LYS A 86 25.68 21.87 11.92
CA LYS A 86 25.94 23.31 11.79
C LYS A 86 25.19 24.16 12.81
N VAL A 87 23.98 23.77 13.20
CA VAL A 87 23.08 24.59 14.03
C VAL A 87 23.22 24.25 15.51
N CYS A 88 23.16 22.97 15.87
CA CYS A 88 23.23 22.49 17.25
C CYS A 88 24.65 22.11 17.66
N GLY A 89 25.47 21.62 16.73
CA GLY A 89 26.85 21.17 17.01
C GLY A 89 27.00 19.67 17.26
N ALA A 90 25.90 18.91 17.14
CA ALA A 90 25.85 17.46 17.26
C ALA A 90 26.37 16.78 15.99
N GLN A 91 27.21 15.74 16.13
CA GLN A 91 27.78 15.06 14.96
C GLN A 91 26.83 13.99 14.41
N GLY A 92 26.43 14.16 13.15
CA GLY A 92 25.65 13.14 12.42
C GLY A 92 24.27 12.88 13.01
N ASP A 93 23.88 11.60 12.99
CA ASP A 93 22.55 11.10 13.38
C ASP A 93 22.58 10.47 14.79
N THR A 94 23.35 11.09 15.70
CA THR A 94 23.55 10.58 17.07
C THR A 94 22.24 10.68 17.86
N PRO A 95 21.79 9.62 18.56
CA PRO A 95 20.57 9.67 19.35
C PRO A 95 20.61 10.77 20.41
N CYS A 96 19.49 11.46 20.62
CA CYS A 96 19.35 12.56 21.57
C CYS A 96 19.77 12.22 23.01
N ALA A 97 19.72 10.95 23.41
CA ALA A 97 20.14 10.50 24.73
C ALA A 97 21.67 10.43 24.91
N LEU A 98 22.43 10.45 23.81
CA LEU A 98 23.88 10.29 23.79
C LEU A 98 24.62 11.58 23.39
N ASP A 99 23.94 12.52 22.72
CA ASP A 99 24.53 13.78 22.28
C ASP A 99 24.19 14.93 23.25
N SER A 100 25.21 15.54 23.84
CA SER A 100 25.05 16.68 24.76
C SER A 100 24.57 17.96 24.07
N CYS A 101 24.77 18.08 22.76
CA CYS A 101 24.36 19.22 21.94
C CYS A 101 22.97 19.06 21.31
N GLY A 102 22.35 17.88 21.45
CA GLY A 102 20.98 17.63 21.01
C GLY A 102 20.76 17.75 19.50
N GLY A 103 19.58 18.22 19.10
CA GLY A 103 19.23 18.31 17.69
C GLY A 103 17.81 18.77 17.38
N ALA A 104 17.51 18.95 16.09
CA ALA A 104 16.22 19.46 15.62
C ALA A 104 15.00 18.67 16.12
N GLY A 105 15.17 17.35 16.34
CA GLY A 105 14.15 16.45 16.90
C GLY A 105 14.36 16.09 18.37
N CYS A 106 15.35 16.67 19.05
CA CYS A 106 15.66 16.32 20.43
C CYS A 106 14.87 17.15 21.42
N TYR A 107 14.33 16.47 22.43
CA TYR A 107 13.56 17.07 23.51
C TYR A 107 14.14 16.65 24.85
N GLU A 108 14.32 17.63 25.73
CA GLU A 108 14.71 17.46 27.12
C GLU A 108 13.69 18.24 27.97
N ASP A 109 13.07 17.58 28.95
CA ASP A 109 12.01 18.14 29.79
C ASP A 109 10.86 18.85 29.03
N GLY A 110 10.48 18.29 27.88
CA GLY A 110 9.40 18.82 27.03
C GLY A 110 9.76 20.09 26.25
N ARG A 111 11.02 20.53 26.28
CA ARG A 111 11.55 21.63 25.46
C ARG A 111 12.54 21.08 24.44
N ARG A 112 12.66 21.76 23.30
CA ARG A 112 13.66 21.38 22.30
C ARG A 112 15.06 21.65 22.83
N HIS A 113 15.93 20.66 22.72
CA HIS A 113 17.33 20.73 23.13
C HIS A 113 18.23 20.79 21.90
N CYS A 114 18.90 21.92 21.69
CA CYS A 114 19.81 22.15 20.57
C CYS A 114 20.87 23.19 20.98
N GLY A 115 22.12 22.77 20.99
CA GLY A 115 23.24 23.55 21.52
C GLY A 115 23.47 23.27 23.01
N GLY A 116 24.23 24.16 23.65
CA GLY A 116 24.67 24.00 25.03
C GLY A 116 26.13 24.40 25.23
N LEU A 117 26.61 24.25 26.46
CA LEU A 117 28.00 24.52 26.80
C LEU A 117 28.90 23.51 26.06
N HIS A 118 29.99 23.99 25.43
CA HIS A 118 30.92 23.21 24.58
C HIS A 118 30.42 22.77 23.20
N CYS A 119 29.22 23.18 22.80
CA CYS A 119 28.73 22.94 21.45
C CYS A 119 29.26 24.00 20.49
N ASN A 120 29.70 23.58 19.29
CA ASN A 120 30.23 24.48 18.27
C ASN A 120 29.19 24.87 17.21
N GLY A 121 27.91 24.57 17.47
CA GLY A 121 26.80 24.94 16.60
C GLY A 121 26.52 26.44 16.60
N ALA A 122 25.80 26.91 15.58
CA ALA A 122 25.40 28.30 15.44
C ALA A 122 24.60 28.82 16.64
N ILE A 123 23.74 28.00 17.27
CA ILE A 123 22.97 28.41 18.46
C ILE A 123 23.91 28.68 19.64
N ALA A 124 24.73 27.70 20.02
CA ALA A 124 25.66 27.84 21.13
C ALA A 124 26.66 29.00 20.90
N THR A 125 27.10 29.21 19.67
CA THR A 125 27.98 30.34 19.32
C THR A 125 27.28 31.68 19.49
N ALA A 126 26.02 31.79 19.06
CA ALA A 126 25.22 33.00 19.19
C ALA A 126 24.91 33.33 20.66
N ASP A 127 24.49 32.34 21.45
CA ASP A 127 24.18 32.53 22.87
C ASP A 127 25.43 32.97 23.65
N ASN A 128 26.57 32.31 23.43
CA ASN A 128 27.84 32.71 24.05
C ASN A 128 28.27 34.13 23.66
N ALA A 129 28.08 34.52 22.39
CA ALA A 129 28.38 35.87 21.93
C ALA A 129 27.43 36.92 22.55
N LEU A 130 26.16 36.56 22.77
CA LEU A 130 25.16 37.43 23.39
C LEU A 130 25.46 37.68 24.86
N ASP A 131 25.78 36.63 25.60
CA ASP A 131 26.13 36.74 27.01
C ASP A 131 27.40 37.56 27.20
N ARG A 132 28.41 37.34 26.35
CA ARG A 132 29.63 38.18 26.34
C ARG A 132 29.33 39.63 25.98
N ALA A 133 28.49 39.87 24.98
CA ALA A 133 28.12 41.23 24.60
C ALA A 133 27.38 41.96 25.72
N ARG A 134 26.47 41.28 26.43
CA ARG A 134 25.76 41.81 27.61
C ARG A 134 26.70 42.12 28.76
N TYR A 135 27.61 41.18 29.08
CA TYR A 135 28.61 41.37 30.12
C TYR A 135 29.52 42.57 29.82
N VAL A 136 30.01 42.67 28.57
CA VAL A 136 30.82 43.83 28.14
C VAL A 136 30.01 45.12 28.17
N GLU A 137 28.72 45.12 27.78
CA GLU A 137 27.85 46.30 27.84
C GLU A 137 27.70 46.84 29.27
N GLU A 138 27.53 45.96 30.26
CA GLU A 138 27.39 46.31 31.67
C GLU A 138 28.70 46.84 32.28
N GLU A 139 29.81 46.12 32.11
CA GLU A 139 31.13 46.55 32.60
C GLU A 139 31.56 47.88 31.99
N LEU A 140 31.29 48.06 30.70
CA LEU A 140 31.66 49.28 30.00
C LEU A 140 30.82 50.48 30.42
N HIS A 141 29.55 50.28 30.77
CA HIS A 141 28.71 51.34 31.31
C HIS A 141 29.31 51.91 32.61
N ASN A 142 29.78 51.03 33.50
CA ASN A 142 30.46 51.42 34.73
C ASN A 142 31.79 52.12 34.43
N ALA A 143 32.61 51.55 33.55
CA ALA A 143 33.92 52.11 33.19
C ALA A 143 33.82 53.51 32.54
N VAL A 144 32.85 53.74 31.65
CA VAL A 144 32.65 55.07 31.04
C VAL A 144 32.28 56.11 32.09
N SER A 145 31.37 55.76 33.01
CA SER A 145 30.97 56.65 34.12
C SER A 145 32.15 57.04 35.02
N GLU A 146 33.01 56.07 35.36
CA GLU A 146 34.22 56.33 36.14
C GLU A 146 35.21 57.23 35.39
N VAL A 147 35.42 56.99 34.09
CA VAL A 147 36.33 57.80 33.26
C VAL A 147 35.81 59.24 33.11
N GLU A 148 34.51 59.45 32.93
CA GLU A 148 33.92 60.79 32.88
C GLU A 148 34.13 61.56 34.19
N SER A 149 33.93 60.90 35.33
CA SER A 149 34.21 61.47 36.67
C SER A 149 35.69 61.82 36.82
N LEU A 150 36.59 60.91 36.45
CA LEU A 150 38.04 61.14 36.50
C LEU A 150 38.46 62.31 35.61
N LEU A 151 37.88 62.40 34.41
CA LEU A 151 38.15 63.47 33.44
C LEU A 151 37.73 64.83 34.00
N HIS A 152 36.61 64.89 34.70
CA HIS A 152 36.18 66.10 35.40
C HIS A 152 37.14 66.48 36.55
N GLN A 153 37.54 65.52 37.37
CA GLN A 153 38.48 65.74 38.49
C GLN A 153 39.85 66.23 37.99
N VAL A 154 40.42 65.60 36.96
CA VAL A 154 41.71 65.99 36.37
C VAL A 154 41.62 67.36 35.70
N SER A 155 40.51 67.68 35.03
CA SER A 155 40.29 69.01 34.46
C SER A 155 40.25 70.10 35.55
N ASN A 156 39.56 69.84 36.66
CA ASN A 156 39.51 70.75 37.80
C ASN A 156 40.89 70.89 38.47
N ALA A 157 41.63 69.79 38.63
CA ALA A 157 42.99 69.82 39.17
C ALA A 157 43.93 70.65 38.30
N LYS A 158 43.87 70.49 36.97
CA LYS A 158 44.64 71.30 36.02
C LYS A 158 44.30 72.79 36.14
N ALA A 159 43.02 73.13 36.24
CA ALA A 159 42.59 74.52 36.39
C ALA A 159 43.12 75.15 37.69
N ARG A 160 43.02 74.42 38.81
CA ARG A 160 43.55 74.86 40.11
C ARG A 160 45.08 74.99 40.12
N ALA A 161 45.79 74.06 39.49
CA ALA A 161 47.25 74.13 39.38
C ALA A 161 47.70 75.32 38.51
N ALA A 162 46.97 75.61 37.42
CA ALA A 162 47.22 76.78 36.59
C ALA A 162 46.96 78.10 37.36
N GLU A 163 45.87 78.15 38.13
CA GLU A 163 45.57 79.30 39.00
C GLU A 163 46.64 79.49 40.09
N ALA A 164 47.07 78.41 40.75
CA ALA A 164 48.12 78.46 41.75
C ALA A 164 49.45 78.99 41.17
N LYS A 165 49.82 78.51 39.97
CA LYS A 165 50.98 79.03 39.23
C LYS A 165 50.86 80.53 38.95
N GLN A 166 49.68 80.97 38.48
CA GLN A 166 49.45 82.39 38.18
C GLN A 166 49.57 83.27 39.44
N ARG A 167 49.02 82.82 40.57
CA ARG A 167 49.12 83.54 41.85
C ARG A 167 50.56 83.59 42.38
N ALA A 168 51.29 82.48 42.27
CA ALA A 168 52.70 82.42 42.65
C ALA A 168 53.54 83.39 41.79
N GLN A 169 53.31 83.44 40.48
CA GLN A 169 53.99 84.38 39.58
C GLN A 169 53.68 85.82 39.94
N ALA A 170 52.41 86.16 40.17
CA ALA A 170 52.01 87.51 40.57
C ALA A 170 52.66 87.94 41.91
N ALA A 171 52.80 87.02 42.86
CA ALA A 171 53.50 87.29 44.13
C ALA A 171 54.99 87.56 43.92
N LEU A 172 55.65 86.77 43.06
CA LEU A 172 57.05 86.96 42.68
C LEU A 172 57.27 88.33 41.99
N ASP A 173 56.43 88.66 41.02
CA ASP A 173 56.48 89.92 40.28
C ASP A 173 56.31 91.12 41.22
N HIS A 174 55.33 91.06 42.13
CA HIS A 174 55.11 92.11 43.12
C HIS A 174 56.31 92.26 44.06
N ALA A 175 56.91 91.17 44.51
CA ALA A 175 58.07 91.23 45.38
C ALA A 175 59.30 91.84 44.69
N ASN A 176 59.55 91.47 43.43
CA ASN A 176 60.60 92.05 42.62
C ASN A 176 60.39 93.55 42.40
N ALA A 177 59.15 93.99 42.16
CA ALA A 177 58.80 95.40 42.06
C ALA A 177 59.06 96.15 43.39
N THR A 178 58.68 95.57 44.53
CA THR A 178 58.95 96.15 45.86
C THR A 178 60.45 96.25 46.12
N LYS A 179 61.23 95.21 45.81
CA LYS A 179 62.70 95.21 45.91
C LYS A 179 63.31 96.34 45.06
N ALA A 180 62.92 96.45 43.79
CA ALA A 180 63.41 97.50 42.91
C ALA A 180 63.11 98.90 43.44
N ARG A 181 61.90 99.11 43.98
CA ARG A 181 61.50 100.38 44.62
C ARG A 181 62.39 100.71 45.84
N LEU A 182 62.69 99.71 46.68
CA LEU A 182 63.54 99.90 47.85
C LEU A 182 64.99 100.17 47.49
N GLU A 183 65.54 99.45 46.50
CA GLU A 183 66.89 99.70 45.98
C GLU A 183 67.00 101.12 45.41
N HIS A 184 65.96 101.58 44.71
CA HIS A 184 65.87 102.95 44.22
C HIS A 184 65.85 103.96 45.38
N SER A 185 64.95 103.82 46.35
CA SER A 185 64.89 104.74 47.50
C SER A 185 66.15 104.73 48.36
N ASN A 186 66.83 103.59 48.49
CA ASN A 186 68.12 103.50 49.19
C ASN A 186 69.22 104.25 48.43
N LYS A 187 69.22 104.16 47.08
CA LYS A 187 70.11 104.95 46.25
C LYS A 187 69.84 106.45 46.40
N GLU A 188 68.58 106.89 46.31
CA GLU A 188 68.22 108.30 46.52
C GLU A 188 68.68 108.81 47.90
N LEU A 189 68.52 108.00 48.94
CA LEU A 189 69.00 108.33 50.29
C LEU A 189 70.53 108.46 50.35
N ARG A 190 71.28 107.55 49.71
CA ARG A 190 72.75 107.63 49.64
C ARG A 190 73.21 108.85 48.86
N ASP A 191 72.56 109.15 47.74
CA ASP A 191 72.85 110.32 46.92
C ASP A 191 72.59 111.61 47.72
N LEU A 192 71.49 111.68 48.49
CA LEU A 192 71.22 112.80 49.39
C LEU A 192 72.28 112.96 50.49
N ILE A 193 72.67 111.86 51.15
CA ILE A 193 73.74 111.89 52.17
C ILE A 193 75.06 112.37 51.56
N GLN A 194 75.37 111.95 50.34
CA GLN A 194 76.56 112.37 49.62
C GLN A 194 76.52 113.88 49.30
N GLN A 195 75.37 114.39 48.82
CA GLN A 195 75.17 115.83 48.60
C GLN A 195 75.36 116.65 49.89
N VAL A 196 74.84 116.16 51.03
CA VAL A 196 75.04 116.81 52.34
C VAL A 196 76.52 116.79 52.75
N LYS A 197 77.22 115.67 52.57
CA LYS A 197 78.67 115.58 52.87
C LYS A 197 79.50 116.52 52.00
N GLU A 198 79.20 116.59 50.71
CA GLU A 198 79.88 117.50 49.78
C GLU A 198 79.65 118.96 50.16
N PHE A 199 78.41 119.32 50.51
CA PHE A 199 78.09 120.65 51.03
C PHE A 199 78.89 120.98 52.30
N LEU A 200 79.04 120.04 53.22
CA LEU A 200 79.78 120.24 54.48
C LEU A 200 81.31 120.30 54.29
N ASN A 201 81.86 119.73 53.21
CA ASN A 201 83.30 119.68 52.94
C ASN A 201 83.80 120.78 51.98
N LEU A 202 82.91 121.63 51.46
CA LEU A 202 83.29 122.78 50.63
C LEU A 202 84.02 123.82 51.49
N GLU A 203 85.33 123.97 51.25
CA GLU A 203 86.16 125.01 51.88
C GLU A 203 85.61 126.40 51.53
N GLY A 204 85.00 127.06 52.52
CA GLY A 204 84.36 128.38 52.38
C GLY A 204 82.91 128.46 52.85
N ALA A 205 82.32 127.39 53.38
CA ALA A 205 81.01 127.47 54.03
C ALA A 205 81.10 128.34 55.30
N ASP A 206 80.43 129.50 55.28
CA ASP A 206 80.40 130.40 56.44
C ASP A 206 79.65 129.72 57.62
N PRO A 207 80.00 130.05 58.88
CA PRO A 207 79.42 129.40 60.05
C PRO A 207 77.88 129.46 60.12
N ASP A 208 77.27 130.52 59.58
CA ASP A 208 75.82 130.69 59.60
C ASP A 208 75.14 129.78 58.56
N SER A 209 75.77 129.56 57.40
CA SER A 209 75.30 128.57 56.41
C SER A 209 75.38 127.13 56.94
N ILE A 210 76.44 126.79 57.67
CA ILE A 210 76.57 125.47 58.31
C ILE A 210 75.51 125.31 59.41
N ALA A 211 75.28 126.33 60.24
CA ALA A 211 74.26 126.31 61.27
C ALA A 211 72.83 126.22 60.69
N LEU A 212 72.56 126.92 59.59
CA LEU A 212 71.28 126.87 58.89
C LEU A 212 71.02 125.48 58.32
N VAL A 213 72.02 124.85 57.69
CA VAL A 213 71.89 123.48 57.17
C VAL A 213 71.81 122.46 58.30
N ALA A 214 72.59 122.58 59.37
CA ALA A 214 72.48 121.71 60.54
C ALA A 214 71.08 121.82 61.18
N SER A 215 70.51 123.02 61.26
CA SER A 215 69.15 123.26 61.74
C SER A 215 68.09 122.66 60.82
N ARG A 216 68.26 122.81 59.49
CA ARG A 216 67.34 122.22 58.51
C ARG A 216 67.42 120.70 58.43
N VAL A 217 68.60 120.12 58.65
CA VAL A 217 68.82 118.68 58.77
C VAL A 217 68.21 118.14 60.07
N LEU A 218 68.29 118.88 61.17
CA LEU A 218 67.60 118.53 62.42
C LEU A 218 66.07 118.64 62.30
N GLU A 219 65.56 119.53 61.44
CA GLU A 219 64.12 119.66 61.13
C GLU A 219 63.63 118.61 60.12
N LEU A 220 64.51 117.95 59.36
CA LEU A 220 64.13 116.83 58.50
C LEU A 220 63.65 115.69 59.39
N SER A 221 62.34 115.46 59.43
CA SER A 221 61.81 114.24 60.02
C SER A 221 62.17 113.08 59.09
N ILE A 222 63.05 112.20 59.56
CA ILE A 222 63.21 110.90 58.93
C ILE A 222 61.86 110.18 59.18
N PRO A 223 61.11 109.79 58.14
CA PRO A 223 59.75 109.26 58.32
C PRO A 223 59.67 108.00 59.20
N ALA A 224 60.82 107.36 59.45
CA ALA A 224 60.96 106.18 60.28
C ALA A 224 62.31 106.20 61.01
N SER A 225 62.35 105.70 62.25
CA SER A 225 63.60 105.59 63.03
C SER A 225 64.56 104.56 62.39
N PRO A 226 65.87 104.64 62.65
CA PRO A 226 66.83 103.64 62.17
C PRO A 226 66.46 102.20 62.55
N VAL A 227 65.85 102.02 63.73
CA VAL A 227 65.34 100.72 64.19
C VAL A 227 64.14 100.26 63.36
N GLN A 228 63.21 101.15 63.03
CA GLN A 228 62.06 100.85 62.17
C GLN A 228 62.50 100.52 60.73
N ILE A 229 63.50 101.23 60.21
CA ILE A 229 64.07 100.94 58.88
C ILE A 229 64.79 99.59 58.90
N HIS A 230 65.56 99.28 59.94
CA HIS A 230 66.25 98.00 60.05
C HIS A 230 65.28 96.83 60.25
N HIS A 231 64.23 97.02 61.05
CA HIS A 231 63.15 96.04 61.21
C HIS A 231 62.44 95.79 59.89
N LEU A 232 62.07 96.86 59.16
CA LEU A 232 61.45 96.73 57.85
C LEU A 232 62.38 96.03 56.85
N ALA A 233 63.68 96.35 56.87
CA ALA A 233 64.67 95.68 56.02
C ALA A 233 64.85 94.20 56.35
N GLU A 234 64.84 93.82 57.64
CA GLU A 234 64.86 92.40 58.05
C GLU A 234 63.53 91.70 57.70
N GLU A 235 62.37 92.33 57.89
CA GLU A 235 61.08 91.81 57.41
C GLU A 235 61.09 91.63 55.88
N ILE A 236 61.61 92.59 55.12
CA ILE A 236 61.75 92.47 53.67
C ILE A 236 62.70 91.34 53.33
N LYS A 237 63.84 91.22 53.99
CA LYS A 237 64.81 90.15 53.77
C LYS A 237 64.24 88.78 54.10
N GLU A 238 63.45 88.66 55.17
CA GLU A 238 62.71 87.44 55.53
C GLU A 238 61.59 87.12 54.54
N ARG A 239 60.85 88.13 54.07
CA ARG A 239 59.82 87.99 53.05
C ARG A 239 60.44 87.62 51.68
N VAL A 240 61.55 88.21 51.30
CA VAL A 240 62.28 87.91 50.06
C VAL A 240 62.99 86.55 50.15
N SER A 241 63.54 86.16 51.29
CA SER A 241 64.11 84.83 51.46
C SER A 241 63.04 83.73 51.48
N SER A 242 61.86 83.99 52.06
CA SER A 242 60.71 83.08 51.95
C SER A 242 60.14 82.99 50.54
N LEU A 243 60.38 84.01 49.69
CA LEU A 243 60.05 83.99 48.27
C LEU A 243 61.03 83.17 47.41
N ALA A 244 62.21 82.80 47.91
CA ALA A 244 63.13 81.89 47.20
C ALA A 244 62.50 80.49 46.96
N ASN A 245 61.47 80.13 47.73
CA ASN A 245 60.67 78.93 47.50
C ASN A 245 59.59 79.11 46.42
N VAL A 246 59.31 80.33 45.94
CA VAL A 246 58.30 80.56 44.89
C VAL A 246 58.76 80.01 43.55
N ASP A 247 60.04 80.09 43.22
CA ASP A 247 60.58 79.47 42.00
C ASP A 247 60.41 77.94 42.05
N ALA A 248 60.70 77.32 43.20
CA ALA A 248 60.44 75.89 43.41
C ALA A 248 58.95 75.54 43.33
N ILE A 249 58.06 76.39 43.87
CA ILE A 249 56.60 76.21 43.76
C ILE A 249 56.14 76.37 42.30
N LEU A 250 56.69 77.31 41.54
CA LEU A 250 56.37 77.55 40.13
C LEU A 250 56.83 76.40 39.24
N ASP A 251 58.03 75.87 39.47
CA ASP A 251 58.53 74.69 38.77
C ASP A 251 57.71 73.44 39.11
N GLN A 252 57.40 73.23 40.39
CA GLN A 252 56.54 72.13 40.84
C GLN A 252 55.14 72.24 40.21
N THR A 253 54.50 73.41 40.27
CA THR A 253 53.16 73.60 39.64
C THR A 253 53.20 73.52 38.12
N ALA A 254 54.28 73.94 37.46
CA ALA A 254 54.46 73.72 36.02
C ALA A 254 54.57 72.22 35.69
N GLY A 255 55.29 71.46 36.52
CA GLY A 255 55.33 70.00 36.49
C GLY A 255 53.95 69.38 36.66
N ASP A 256 53.19 69.79 37.67
CA ASP A 256 51.86 69.29 37.98
C ASP A 256 50.85 69.61 36.86
N VAL A 257 50.89 70.81 36.27
CA VAL A 257 50.05 71.19 35.12
C VAL A 257 50.36 70.30 33.90
N ARG A 258 51.64 69.96 33.69
CA ARG A 258 52.05 69.06 32.61
C ARG A 258 51.54 67.64 32.84
N VAL A 259 51.71 67.10 34.05
CA VAL A 259 51.21 65.77 34.43
C VAL A 259 49.68 65.71 34.31
N ALA A 260 48.96 66.71 34.85
CA ALA A 260 47.51 66.80 34.71
C ALA A 260 47.07 66.92 33.24
N GLY A 261 47.84 67.60 32.40
CA GLY A 261 47.62 67.67 30.95
C GLY A 261 47.78 66.31 30.25
N GLN A 262 48.78 65.52 30.64
CA GLN A 262 48.98 64.16 30.13
C GLN A 262 47.85 63.23 30.58
N LEU A 263 47.51 63.24 31.88
CA LEU A 263 46.40 62.46 32.44
C LEU A 263 45.06 62.80 31.76
N LEU A 264 44.81 64.07 31.43
CA LEU A 264 43.61 64.47 30.70
C LEU A 264 43.58 63.89 29.28
N GLN A 265 44.72 63.83 28.59
CA GLN A 265 44.80 63.19 27.28
C GLN A 265 44.62 61.67 27.37
N ASP A 266 45.22 61.03 28.38
CA ASP A 266 45.03 59.60 28.64
C ASP A 266 43.57 59.27 28.92
N ALA A 267 42.90 60.03 29.78
CA ALA A 267 41.48 59.88 30.07
C ALA A 267 40.61 60.06 28.81
N ARG A 268 40.91 61.05 27.96
CA ARG A 268 40.20 61.23 26.67
C ARG A 268 40.41 60.05 25.72
N ARG A 269 41.63 59.50 25.64
CA ARG A 269 41.93 58.31 24.82
C ARG A 269 41.19 57.08 25.36
N ALA A 270 41.18 56.89 26.68
CA ALA A 270 40.45 55.81 27.33
C ALA A 270 38.94 55.92 27.05
N ASN A 271 38.36 57.12 27.17
CA ASN A 271 36.94 57.34 26.87
C ASN A 271 36.59 57.05 25.41
N ALA A 272 37.42 57.51 24.47
CA ALA A 272 37.21 57.23 23.04
C ALA A 272 37.28 55.72 22.72
N ARG A 273 38.20 54.98 23.35
CA ARG A 273 38.27 53.51 23.24
C ARG A 273 37.03 52.85 23.83
N ALA A 274 36.59 53.32 25.00
CA ALA A 274 35.41 52.78 25.66
C ALA A 274 34.15 52.97 24.79
N GLU A 275 33.90 54.16 24.25
CA GLU A 275 32.79 54.39 23.32
C GLU A 275 32.88 53.54 22.04
N SER A 276 34.09 53.30 21.51
CA SER A 276 34.27 52.39 20.38
C SER A 276 33.86 50.95 20.72
N VAL A 277 34.24 50.44 21.90
CA VAL A 277 33.85 49.10 22.37
C VAL A 277 32.35 49.02 22.59
N LYS A 278 31.72 50.09 23.10
CA LYS A 278 30.27 50.17 23.32
C LYS A 278 29.50 50.04 22.02
N ASN A 279 29.92 50.79 21.01
CA ASN A 279 29.33 50.72 19.68
C ASN A 279 29.50 49.32 19.06
N ALA A 280 30.65 48.68 19.25
CA ALA A 280 30.88 47.30 18.80
C ALA A 280 29.98 46.29 19.53
N ALA A 281 29.80 46.43 20.85
CA ALA A 281 28.91 45.58 21.64
C ALA A 281 27.44 45.75 21.23
N GLN A 282 26.98 46.98 21.00
CA GLN A 282 25.63 47.26 20.49
C GLN A 282 25.41 46.69 19.09
N ALA A 283 26.41 46.80 18.20
CA ALA A 283 26.34 46.20 16.87
C ALA A 283 26.28 44.66 16.94
N ALA A 284 27.07 44.04 17.83
CA ALA A 284 27.03 42.60 18.06
C ALA A 284 25.66 42.15 18.59
N LYS A 285 25.09 42.86 19.58
CA LYS A 285 23.75 42.61 20.11
C LYS A 285 22.68 42.64 19.02
N LYS A 286 22.69 43.67 18.17
CA LYS A 286 21.77 43.76 17.03
C LYS A 286 21.94 42.59 16.06
N ALA A 287 23.18 42.24 15.71
CA ALA A 287 23.44 41.09 14.83
C ALA A 287 22.94 39.77 15.43
N LEU A 288 23.00 39.63 16.76
CA LEU A 288 22.49 38.46 17.47
C LEU A 288 20.97 38.42 17.54
N ASP A 289 20.31 39.56 17.73
CA ASP A 289 18.85 39.65 17.61
C ASP A 289 18.36 39.31 16.20
N ASP A 290 19.09 39.77 15.17
CA ASP A 290 18.82 39.44 13.77
C ASP A 290 19.03 37.93 13.51
N ALA A 291 20.10 37.35 14.05
CA ALA A 291 20.36 35.92 13.99
C ALA A 291 19.27 35.11 14.69
N LYS A 292 18.77 35.55 15.86
CA LYS A 292 17.67 34.88 16.56
C LYS A 292 16.38 34.89 15.75
N ARG A 293 16.07 36.00 15.07
CA ARG A 293 14.91 36.07 14.17
C ARG A 293 15.06 35.12 12.98
N ALA A 294 16.25 35.05 12.39
CA ALA A 294 16.55 34.12 11.30
C ALA A 294 16.43 32.65 11.77
N GLN A 295 16.93 32.32 12.96
CA GLN A 295 16.79 30.99 13.58
C GLN A 295 15.33 30.61 13.78
N ASN A 296 14.49 31.50 14.33
CA ASN A 296 13.06 31.24 14.53
C ASN A 296 12.32 31.03 13.19
N ALA A 297 12.73 31.74 12.14
CA ALA A 297 12.17 31.53 10.79
C ALA A 297 12.61 30.18 10.21
N ALA A 298 13.88 29.81 10.39
CA ALA A 298 14.41 28.51 9.98
C ALA A 298 13.71 27.36 10.72
N GLU A 299 13.48 27.49 12.04
CA GLU A 299 12.76 26.50 12.84
C GLU A 299 11.34 26.25 12.33
N LYS A 300 10.60 27.32 11.98
CA LYS A 300 9.28 27.19 11.36
C LYS A 300 9.35 26.46 10.02
N ALA A 301 10.31 26.81 9.18
CA ALA A 301 10.51 26.17 7.87
C ALA A 301 10.88 24.69 8.01
N ILE A 302 11.74 24.33 8.98
CA ILE A 302 12.11 22.95 9.28
C ILE A 302 10.88 22.16 9.75
N ASN A 303 10.06 22.71 10.66
CA ASN A 303 8.83 22.04 11.12
C ASN A 303 7.84 21.80 9.98
N SER A 304 7.68 22.78 9.08
CA SER A 304 6.86 22.61 7.88
C SER A 304 7.42 21.53 6.96
N ALA A 305 8.74 21.52 6.72
CA ALA A 305 9.40 20.50 5.92
C ALA A 305 9.27 19.10 6.52
N ASP A 306 9.40 18.94 7.84
CA ASP A 306 9.20 17.66 8.53
C ASP A 306 7.75 17.16 8.34
N SER A 307 6.77 18.03 8.54
CA SER A 307 5.36 17.69 8.26
C SER A 307 5.12 17.27 6.81
N ASP A 308 5.72 17.97 5.85
CA ASP A 308 5.63 17.65 4.41
C ASP A 308 6.31 16.31 4.09
N ILE A 309 7.44 16.00 4.73
CA ILE A 309 8.14 14.72 4.61
C ILE A 309 7.28 13.59 5.16
N GLN A 310 6.69 13.74 6.35
CA GLN A 310 5.80 12.74 6.97
C GLN A 310 4.57 12.47 6.08
N HIS A 311 3.94 13.53 5.59
CA HIS A 311 2.80 13.42 4.68
C HIS A 311 3.21 12.73 3.37
N THR A 312 4.33 13.13 2.76
CA THR A 312 4.87 12.51 1.54
C THR A 312 5.16 11.02 1.75
N ASN A 313 5.73 10.64 2.90
CA ASN A 313 5.97 9.24 3.25
C ASN A 313 4.68 8.43 3.35
N THR A 314 3.63 9.00 3.95
CA THR A 314 2.30 8.36 4.02
C THR A 314 1.73 8.13 2.62
N VAL A 315 1.78 9.15 1.76
CA VAL A 315 1.29 9.06 0.37
C VAL A 315 2.10 8.04 -0.44
N VAL A 316 3.43 8.04 -0.34
CA VAL A 316 4.30 7.06 -1.00
C VAL A 316 3.96 5.64 -0.58
N ASN A 317 3.74 5.41 0.72
CA ASN A 317 3.35 4.10 1.24
C ASN A 317 1.98 3.66 0.73
N GLU A 318 1.02 4.57 0.66
CA GLU A 318 -0.31 4.26 0.12
C GLU A 318 -0.26 3.92 -1.38
N ILE A 319 0.49 4.68 -2.18
CA ILE A 319 0.68 4.41 -3.62
C ILE A 319 1.39 3.07 -3.82
N ASN A 320 2.42 2.77 -3.02
CA ASN A 320 3.11 1.47 -3.06
C ASN A 320 2.13 0.32 -2.80
N ARG A 321 1.30 0.43 -1.76
CA ARG A 321 0.29 -0.57 -1.42
C ARG A 321 -0.75 -0.74 -2.55
N LYS A 322 -1.29 0.36 -3.07
CA LYS A 322 -2.26 0.32 -4.19
C LYS A 322 -1.64 -0.29 -5.45
N THR A 323 -0.39 0.04 -5.76
CA THR A 323 0.33 -0.50 -6.91
C THR A 323 0.55 -2.00 -6.76
N ALA A 324 1.00 -2.46 -5.59
CA ALA A 324 1.16 -3.89 -5.31
C ALA A 324 -0.16 -4.66 -5.42
N ASN A 325 -1.25 -4.11 -4.87
CA ASN A 325 -2.58 -4.74 -4.97
C ASN A 325 -3.06 -4.86 -6.42
N ALA A 326 -2.88 -3.80 -7.22
CA ALA A 326 -3.25 -3.82 -8.64
C ALA A 326 -2.49 -4.90 -9.43
N GLU A 327 -1.20 -5.12 -9.11
CA GLU A 327 -0.42 -6.21 -9.73
C GLU A 327 -0.94 -7.60 -9.36
N VAL A 328 -1.33 -7.81 -8.09
CA VAL A 328 -1.92 -9.06 -7.61
C VAL A 328 -3.25 -9.35 -8.32
N GLU A 329 -4.13 -8.35 -8.39
CA GLU A 329 -5.43 -8.47 -9.08
C GLU A 329 -5.27 -8.78 -10.56
N LEU A 330 -4.33 -8.11 -11.24
CA LEU A 330 -4.03 -8.38 -12.65
C LEU A 330 -3.49 -9.80 -12.86
N ALA A 331 -2.60 -10.27 -11.99
CA ALA A 331 -2.07 -11.62 -12.04
C ALA A 331 -3.19 -12.68 -11.84
N ALA A 332 -4.11 -12.42 -10.90
CA ALA A 332 -5.27 -13.27 -10.66
C ALA A 332 -6.23 -13.31 -11.87
N ALA A 333 -6.53 -12.15 -12.47
CA ALA A 333 -7.35 -12.06 -13.67
C ALA A 333 -6.73 -12.84 -14.84
N LYS A 334 -5.41 -12.70 -15.06
CA LYS A 334 -4.68 -13.44 -16.10
C LYS A 334 -4.74 -14.95 -15.89
N LYS A 335 -4.59 -15.44 -14.65
CA LYS A 335 -4.74 -16.87 -14.32
C LYS A 335 -6.15 -17.37 -14.62
N ARG A 336 -7.17 -16.58 -14.27
CA ARG A 336 -8.58 -16.94 -14.48
C ARG A 336 -8.95 -17.02 -15.97
N VAL A 337 -8.43 -16.10 -16.79
CA VAL A 337 -8.56 -16.20 -18.27
C VAL A 337 -7.91 -17.49 -18.78
N GLY A 338 -6.68 -17.79 -18.36
CA GLY A 338 -6.01 -19.03 -18.75
C GLY A 338 -6.73 -20.31 -18.29
N HIS A 339 -7.40 -20.29 -17.14
CA HIS A 339 -8.24 -21.42 -16.69
C HIS A 339 -9.47 -21.61 -17.56
N LEU A 340 -10.17 -20.51 -17.88
CA LEU A 340 -11.34 -20.54 -18.75
C LEU A 340 -11.01 -21.02 -20.17
N ASP A 341 -9.82 -20.70 -20.66
CA ASP A 341 -9.37 -21.18 -21.97
C ASP A 341 -9.25 -22.71 -22.02
N ARG A 342 -8.58 -23.30 -21.02
CA ARG A 342 -8.49 -24.77 -20.86
C ARG A 342 -9.85 -25.43 -20.69
N GLN A 343 -10.75 -24.84 -19.90
CA GLN A 343 -12.10 -25.38 -19.74
C GLN A 343 -12.87 -25.43 -21.07
N VAL A 344 -12.62 -24.46 -21.95
CA VAL A 344 -13.25 -24.47 -23.27
C VAL A 344 -12.64 -25.51 -24.20
N ASP A 345 -11.35 -25.78 -24.13
CA ASP A 345 -10.77 -26.89 -24.88
C ASP A 345 -11.33 -28.24 -24.43
N VAL A 346 -11.52 -28.43 -23.12
CA VAL A 346 -12.23 -29.62 -22.59
C VAL A 346 -13.66 -29.70 -23.11
N LEU A 347 -14.39 -28.57 -23.15
CA LEU A 347 -15.75 -28.53 -23.69
C LEU A 347 -15.80 -28.84 -25.19
N LYS A 348 -14.82 -28.37 -25.98
CA LYS A 348 -14.71 -28.72 -27.41
C LYS A 348 -14.51 -30.23 -27.60
N MET A 349 -13.64 -30.85 -26.81
CA MET A 349 -13.42 -32.30 -26.84
C MET A 349 -14.69 -33.07 -26.46
N LYS A 350 -15.36 -32.68 -25.37
CA LYS A 350 -16.64 -33.29 -24.96
C LYS A 350 -17.71 -33.15 -26.04
N ARG A 351 -17.81 -31.98 -26.68
CA ARG A 351 -18.74 -31.77 -27.80
C ARG A 351 -18.44 -32.69 -28.97
N ALA A 352 -17.18 -32.83 -29.38
CA ALA A 352 -16.81 -33.74 -30.46
C ALA A 352 -17.17 -35.19 -30.11
N SER A 353 -16.93 -35.61 -28.86
CA SER A 353 -17.34 -36.92 -28.35
C SER A 353 -18.86 -37.12 -28.38
N ASN A 354 -19.64 -36.12 -27.98
CA ASN A 354 -21.11 -36.20 -28.00
C ASN A 354 -21.65 -36.30 -29.44
N ILE A 355 -21.06 -35.56 -30.38
CA ILE A 355 -21.43 -35.65 -31.80
C ILE A 355 -21.15 -37.07 -32.32
N LEU A 356 -19.97 -37.62 -32.04
CA LEU A 356 -19.64 -39.00 -32.44
C LEU A 356 -20.62 -40.03 -31.85
N ALA A 357 -20.93 -39.91 -30.56
CA ALA A 357 -21.89 -40.80 -29.90
C ALA A 357 -23.31 -40.67 -30.48
N ALA A 358 -23.75 -39.45 -30.81
CA ALA A 358 -25.03 -39.22 -31.45
C ALA A 358 -25.09 -39.85 -32.85
N THR A 359 -24.04 -39.68 -33.68
CA THR A 359 -23.95 -40.32 -35.00
C THR A 359 -23.99 -41.85 -34.89
N GLN A 360 -23.24 -42.44 -33.94
CA GLN A 360 -23.28 -43.89 -33.70
C GLN A 360 -24.67 -44.39 -33.26
N ALA A 361 -25.36 -43.61 -32.42
CA ALA A 361 -26.72 -43.93 -32.00
C ALA A 361 -27.71 -43.86 -33.17
N GLU A 362 -27.57 -42.87 -34.05
CA GLU A 362 -28.39 -42.71 -35.26
C GLU A 362 -28.17 -43.86 -36.26
N GLU A 363 -26.92 -44.26 -36.49
CA GLU A 363 -26.58 -45.43 -37.32
C GLU A 363 -27.18 -46.71 -36.73
N THR A 364 -27.05 -46.91 -35.42
CA THR A 364 -27.59 -48.08 -34.73
C THR A 364 -29.12 -48.11 -34.80
N ALA A 365 -29.78 -46.97 -34.60
CA ALA A 365 -31.23 -46.85 -34.71
C ALA A 365 -31.70 -47.12 -36.15
N SER A 366 -30.99 -46.60 -37.16
CA SER A 366 -31.29 -46.84 -38.57
C SER A 366 -31.13 -48.33 -38.94
N ALA A 367 -30.07 -48.98 -38.46
CA ALA A 367 -29.85 -50.41 -38.66
C ALA A 367 -30.94 -51.26 -37.97
N ALA A 368 -31.36 -50.88 -36.76
CA ALA A 368 -32.46 -51.55 -36.06
C ALA A 368 -33.79 -51.38 -36.79
N LYS A 369 -34.07 -50.18 -37.31
CA LYS A 369 -35.23 -49.88 -38.14
C LYS A 369 -35.26 -50.74 -39.40
N ASN A 370 -34.16 -50.78 -40.17
CA ASN A 370 -34.08 -51.58 -41.38
C ASN A 370 -34.32 -53.08 -41.09
N ARG A 371 -33.76 -53.61 -40.00
CA ARG A 371 -34.03 -55.00 -39.56
C ARG A 371 -35.50 -55.23 -39.18
N ALA A 372 -36.14 -54.25 -38.57
CA ALA A 372 -37.56 -54.33 -38.24
C ALA A 372 -38.42 -54.34 -39.52
N GLU A 373 -38.10 -53.48 -40.49
CA GLU A 373 -38.77 -53.45 -41.80
C GLU A 373 -38.55 -54.75 -42.59
N GLU A 374 -37.34 -55.33 -42.56
CA GLU A 374 -37.06 -56.66 -43.14
C GLU A 374 -37.90 -57.76 -42.47
N ALA A 375 -37.99 -57.76 -41.13
CA ALA A 375 -38.79 -58.72 -40.39
C ALA A 375 -40.29 -58.58 -40.70
N GLU A 376 -40.78 -57.36 -40.86
CA GLU A 376 -42.16 -57.06 -41.27
C GLU A 376 -42.45 -57.59 -42.68
N GLN A 377 -41.56 -57.35 -43.65
CA GLN A 377 -41.70 -57.90 -45.01
C GLN A 377 -41.74 -59.43 -45.03
N VAL A 378 -40.92 -60.09 -44.21
CA VAL A 378 -40.92 -61.56 -44.09
C VAL A 378 -42.23 -62.05 -43.46
N LEU A 379 -42.75 -61.34 -42.46
CA LEU A 379 -44.00 -61.65 -41.78
C LEU A 379 -45.20 -61.53 -42.73
N GLU A 380 -45.29 -60.43 -43.47
CA GLU A 380 -46.43 -60.15 -44.37
C GLU A 380 -46.35 -60.93 -45.69
N GLY A 381 -45.15 -61.13 -46.23
CA GLY A 381 -44.92 -61.85 -47.47
C GLY A 381 -44.86 -63.37 -47.24
N PRO A 382 -43.66 -63.99 -47.23
CA PRO A 382 -43.52 -65.44 -47.28
C PRO A 382 -44.19 -66.17 -46.11
N LEU A 383 -44.11 -65.65 -44.88
CA LEU A 383 -44.75 -66.30 -43.73
C LEU A 383 -46.28 -66.11 -43.74
N GLY A 384 -46.76 -64.91 -44.08
CA GLY A 384 -48.18 -64.60 -44.20
C GLY A 384 -48.85 -65.39 -45.34
N ASP A 385 -48.18 -65.53 -46.47
CA ASP A 385 -48.63 -66.34 -47.61
C ASP A 385 -48.64 -67.84 -47.27
N GLN A 386 -47.61 -68.34 -46.58
CA GLN A 386 -47.59 -69.71 -46.06
C GLN A 386 -48.73 -69.96 -45.07
N TYR A 387 -49.03 -68.99 -44.19
CA TYR A 387 -50.14 -69.11 -43.25
C TYR A 387 -51.50 -69.13 -43.94
N ARG A 388 -51.72 -68.27 -44.96
CA ARG A 388 -52.93 -68.31 -45.80
C ARG A 388 -53.06 -69.63 -46.56
N THR A 389 -51.96 -70.11 -47.17
CA THR A 389 -51.93 -71.41 -47.86
C THR A 389 -52.27 -72.55 -46.92
N MET A 390 -51.72 -72.55 -45.70
CA MET A 390 -52.02 -73.52 -44.67
C MET A 390 -53.49 -73.46 -44.24
N GLN A 391 -54.05 -72.25 -44.07
CA GLN A 391 -55.46 -72.05 -43.73
C GLN A 391 -56.38 -72.62 -44.82
N GLU A 392 -56.11 -72.35 -46.10
CA GLU A 392 -56.85 -72.94 -47.23
C GLU A 392 -56.75 -74.47 -47.28
N LEU A 393 -55.56 -75.03 -47.02
CA LEU A 393 -55.34 -76.48 -46.96
C LEU A 393 -56.12 -77.12 -45.80
N VAL A 394 -56.16 -76.47 -44.64
CA VAL A 394 -56.92 -76.91 -43.47
C VAL A 394 -58.42 -76.88 -43.78
N GLU A 395 -58.93 -75.82 -44.40
CA GLU A 395 -60.35 -75.73 -44.81
C GLU A 395 -60.71 -76.80 -45.84
N ARG A 396 -59.89 -76.99 -46.88
CA ARG A 396 -60.09 -78.08 -47.86
C ARG A 396 -60.09 -79.44 -47.18
N LYS A 397 -59.12 -79.72 -46.30
CA LYS A 397 -59.04 -80.99 -45.59
C LYS A 397 -60.25 -81.20 -44.67
N ALA A 398 -60.73 -80.15 -43.99
CA ALA A 398 -61.95 -80.19 -43.19
C ALA A 398 -63.18 -80.53 -44.04
N GLN A 399 -63.33 -79.93 -45.23
CA GLN A 399 -64.40 -80.27 -46.18
C GLN A 399 -64.31 -81.72 -46.65
N HIS A 400 -63.11 -82.22 -46.98
CA HIS A 400 -62.88 -83.62 -47.34
C HIS A 400 -63.23 -84.59 -46.20
N VAL A 401 -62.89 -84.24 -44.95
CA VAL A 401 -63.25 -85.05 -43.76
C VAL A 401 -64.77 -85.09 -43.56
N VAL A 402 -65.47 -83.98 -43.73
CA VAL A 402 -66.95 -83.94 -43.68
C VAL A 402 -67.56 -84.78 -44.81
N GLY A 403 -67.00 -84.71 -46.02
CA GLY A 403 -67.41 -85.55 -47.16
C GLY A 403 -67.19 -87.04 -46.91
N ALA A 404 -66.04 -87.42 -46.36
CA ALA A 404 -65.73 -88.80 -45.99
C ALA A 404 -66.68 -89.31 -44.89
N ARG A 405 -67.01 -88.49 -43.90
CA ARG A 405 -68.00 -88.82 -42.85
C ARG A 405 -69.38 -89.12 -43.45
N LYS A 406 -69.88 -88.27 -44.36
CA LYS A 406 -71.17 -88.50 -45.05
C LYS A 406 -71.17 -89.76 -45.91
N LYS A 407 -70.03 -90.15 -46.49
CA LYS A 407 -69.90 -91.41 -47.25
C LYS A 407 -69.89 -92.63 -46.32
N ALA A 408 -69.20 -92.54 -45.19
CA ALA A 408 -69.20 -93.60 -44.17
C ALA A 408 -70.59 -93.81 -43.54
N GLU A 409 -71.35 -92.74 -43.28
CA GLU A 409 -72.74 -92.82 -42.81
C GLU A 409 -73.64 -93.54 -43.83
N ARG A 410 -73.52 -93.22 -45.13
CA ARG A 410 -74.27 -93.91 -46.20
C ARG A 410 -73.94 -95.41 -46.27
N LEU A 411 -72.66 -95.77 -46.26
CA LEU A 411 -72.23 -97.17 -46.27
C LEU A 411 -72.72 -97.93 -45.03
N ARG A 412 -72.73 -97.28 -43.86
CA ARG A 412 -73.27 -97.87 -42.62
C ARG A 412 -74.78 -98.13 -42.74
N ASP A 413 -75.52 -97.21 -43.33
CA ASP A 413 -76.97 -97.34 -43.49
C ASP A 413 -77.33 -98.39 -44.57
N GLU A 414 -76.53 -98.49 -45.64
CA GLU A 414 -76.60 -99.61 -46.61
C GLU A 414 -76.32 -100.97 -45.95
N ALA A 415 -75.28 -101.05 -45.10
CA ALA A 415 -74.96 -102.27 -44.35
C ALA A 415 -76.12 -102.67 -43.41
N LYS A 416 -76.80 -101.71 -42.76
CA LYS A 416 -78.02 -101.97 -41.98
C LYS A 416 -79.19 -102.45 -42.84
N GLY A 417 -79.28 -102.00 -44.09
CA GLY A 417 -80.26 -102.49 -45.06
C GLY A 417 -80.01 -103.95 -45.43
N LEU A 418 -78.76 -104.27 -45.82
CA LEU A 418 -78.34 -105.63 -46.16
C LEU A 418 -78.52 -106.62 -45.00
N LEU A 419 -78.25 -106.19 -43.77
CA LEU A 419 -78.39 -107.05 -42.58
C LEU A 419 -79.87 -107.39 -42.28
N ARG A 420 -80.79 -106.47 -42.56
CA ARG A 420 -82.25 -106.73 -42.51
C ARG A 420 -82.69 -107.69 -43.60
N ASP A 421 -82.21 -107.51 -44.84
CA ASP A 421 -82.52 -108.39 -45.97
C ASP A 421 -82.00 -109.83 -45.73
N ALA A 422 -80.81 -109.96 -45.13
CA ALA A 422 -80.25 -111.25 -44.72
C ALA A 422 -81.09 -111.94 -43.62
N HIS A 423 -81.57 -111.20 -42.62
CA HIS A 423 -82.47 -111.75 -41.59
C HIS A 423 -83.80 -112.23 -42.19
N GLU A 424 -84.37 -111.50 -43.14
CA GLU A 424 -85.61 -111.88 -43.80
C GLU A 424 -85.44 -113.16 -44.65
N LYS A 425 -84.32 -113.27 -45.37
CA LYS A 425 -83.97 -114.48 -46.14
C LYS A 425 -83.68 -115.69 -45.25
N LEU A 426 -83.01 -115.52 -44.11
CA LEU A 426 -82.82 -116.57 -43.11
C LEU A 426 -84.14 -117.10 -42.55
N ARG A 427 -85.09 -116.20 -42.26
CA ARG A 427 -86.43 -116.59 -41.80
C ARG A 427 -87.22 -117.34 -42.87
N ARG A 428 -87.03 -117.01 -44.16
CA ARG A 428 -87.56 -117.78 -45.28
C ARG A 428 -86.91 -119.17 -45.42
N LEU A 429 -85.60 -119.26 -45.25
CA LEU A 429 -84.85 -120.53 -45.30
C LEU A 429 -85.29 -121.48 -44.19
N SER A 430 -85.41 -121.00 -42.96
CA SER A 430 -85.87 -121.83 -41.82
C SER A 430 -87.28 -122.37 -42.04
N LYS A 431 -88.16 -121.60 -42.70
CA LYS A 431 -89.51 -122.05 -43.08
C LYS A 431 -89.52 -123.07 -44.23
N LEU A 432 -88.49 -123.05 -45.08
CA LEU A 432 -88.27 -124.02 -46.15
C LEU A 432 -87.69 -125.34 -45.61
N GLU A 433 -86.84 -125.25 -44.58
CA GLU A 433 -86.24 -126.38 -43.86
C GLU A 433 -87.31 -127.23 -43.17
N GLU A 434 -88.28 -126.57 -42.51
CA GLU A 434 -89.45 -127.22 -41.89
C GLU A 434 -90.30 -127.98 -42.93
N THR A 435 -90.42 -127.47 -44.16
CA THR A 435 -91.15 -128.13 -45.26
C THR A 435 -90.36 -129.27 -45.94
N TYR A 436 -89.02 -129.26 -45.82
CA TYR A 436 -88.18 -130.35 -46.32
C TYR A 436 -88.19 -131.55 -45.37
N GLU A 437 -88.14 -131.33 -44.06
CA GLU A 437 -88.24 -132.40 -43.06
C GLU A 437 -89.58 -133.15 -43.14
N GLU A 438 -90.70 -132.44 -43.38
CA GLU A 438 -92.01 -133.08 -43.59
C GLU A 438 -92.05 -133.96 -44.84
N ASN A 439 -91.41 -133.52 -45.94
CA ASN A 439 -91.33 -134.30 -47.18
C ASN A 439 -90.41 -135.52 -47.07
N GLU A 440 -89.32 -135.43 -46.30
CA GLU A 440 -88.40 -136.56 -46.07
C GLU A 440 -89.09 -137.69 -45.29
N ARG A 441 -89.90 -137.36 -44.28
CA ARG A 441 -90.77 -138.35 -43.61
C ARG A 441 -91.76 -139.01 -44.57
N LEU A 442 -92.40 -138.22 -45.43
CA LEU A 442 -93.38 -138.72 -46.40
C LEU A 442 -92.74 -139.69 -47.42
N LEU A 443 -91.49 -139.41 -47.83
CA LEU A 443 -90.71 -140.24 -48.75
C LEU A 443 -90.28 -141.57 -48.10
N GLN A 444 -89.87 -141.56 -46.83
CA GLN A 444 -89.52 -142.78 -46.09
C GLN A 444 -90.74 -143.73 -45.96
N ASP A 445 -91.91 -143.20 -45.65
CA ASP A 445 -93.15 -144.01 -45.56
C ASP A 445 -93.54 -144.62 -46.92
N LYS A 446 -93.31 -143.89 -48.03
CA LYS A 446 -93.57 -144.39 -49.39
C LYS A 446 -92.54 -145.43 -49.85
N ALA A 447 -91.28 -145.31 -49.45
CA ALA A 447 -90.24 -146.31 -49.72
C ALA A 447 -90.54 -147.64 -49.02
N ALA A 448 -90.99 -147.60 -47.76
CA ALA A 448 -91.39 -148.81 -47.03
C ALA A 448 -92.60 -149.53 -47.68
N GLN A 449 -93.53 -148.79 -48.30
CA GLN A 449 -94.63 -149.37 -49.08
C GLN A 449 -94.16 -150.07 -50.37
N LEU A 450 -93.06 -149.59 -50.99
CA LEU A 450 -92.51 -150.18 -52.21
C LEU A 450 -91.73 -151.48 -51.93
N ASP A 451 -90.96 -151.54 -50.84
CA ASP A 451 -90.28 -152.78 -50.41
C ASP A 451 -91.28 -153.91 -50.12
N GLY A 452 -92.44 -153.57 -49.51
CA GLY A 452 -93.52 -154.53 -49.27
C GLY A 452 -94.17 -155.08 -50.55
N LEU A 453 -94.17 -154.31 -51.64
CA LEU A 453 -94.68 -154.74 -52.94
C LEU A 453 -93.66 -155.58 -53.73
N GLU A 454 -92.35 -155.30 -53.60
CA GLU A 454 -91.29 -156.09 -54.23
C GLU A 454 -91.22 -157.52 -53.63
N ALA A 455 -91.39 -157.66 -52.32
CA ALA A 455 -91.42 -158.96 -51.66
C ALA A 455 -92.60 -159.84 -52.14
N LYS A 456 -93.77 -159.21 -52.39
CA LYS A 456 -94.95 -159.89 -52.93
C LYS A 456 -94.75 -160.34 -54.37
N MET A 457 -94.08 -159.52 -55.19
CA MET A 457 -93.77 -159.85 -56.57
C MET A 457 -92.77 -161.01 -56.68
N ARG A 458 -91.75 -161.07 -55.82
CA ARG A 458 -90.79 -162.20 -55.78
C ARG A 458 -91.43 -163.50 -55.32
N SER A 459 -92.42 -163.46 -54.43
CA SER A 459 -93.21 -164.65 -54.03
C SER A 459 -94.01 -165.21 -55.21
N ILE A 460 -94.73 -164.34 -55.94
CA ILE A 460 -95.55 -164.75 -57.10
C ILE A 460 -94.65 -165.31 -58.23
N LEU A 461 -93.48 -164.73 -58.45
CA LEU A 461 -92.51 -165.22 -59.45
C LEU A 461 -91.96 -166.61 -59.10
N LYS A 462 -91.81 -166.90 -57.80
CA LYS A 462 -91.37 -168.22 -57.32
C LYS A 462 -92.49 -169.27 -57.48
N ASP A 463 -93.73 -168.91 -57.14
CA ASP A 463 -94.89 -169.80 -57.30
C ASP A 463 -95.17 -170.14 -58.78
N ILE A 464 -94.93 -169.20 -59.70
CA ILE A 464 -95.02 -169.45 -61.16
C ILE A 464 -93.91 -170.38 -61.64
N ASN A 465 -92.69 -170.25 -61.12
CA ASN A 465 -91.57 -171.12 -61.52
C ASN A 465 -91.72 -172.55 -60.99
N GLU A 466 -92.30 -172.73 -59.79
CA GLU A 466 -92.63 -174.06 -59.26
C GLU A 466 -93.78 -174.73 -60.05
N GLN A 467 -94.73 -173.97 -60.60
CA GLN A 467 -95.76 -174.49 -61.52
C GLN A 467 -95.21 -174.86 -62.92
N ILE A 468 -94.18 -174.18 -63.42
CA ILE A 468 -93.57 -174.48 -64.73
C ILE A 468 -92.74 -175.77 -64.72
N GLN A 469 -92.12 -176.14 -63.58
CA GLN A 469 -91.40 -177.43 -63.51
C GLN A 469 -92.31 -178.66 -63.38
N ILE A 470 -93.55 -178.51 -62.89
CA ILE A 470 -94.52 -179.61 -62.84
C ILE A 470 -95.09 -179.93 -64.23
N TYR A 471 -95.03 -179.00 -65.19
CA TYR A 471 -95.60 -179.20 -66.54
C TYR A 471 -94.64 -179.79 -67.59
N ASN A 472 -93.35 -179.95 -67.28
CA ASN A 472 -92.37 -180.56 -68.19
C ASN A 472 -92.01 -182.03 -67.84
N THR A 473 -92.82 -182.69 -67.00
CA THR A 473 -92.77 -184.14 -66.71
C THR A 473 -93.87 -184.96 -67.41
N CYS A 474 -94.43 -184.47 -68.53
CA CYS A 474 -95.21 -185.26 -69.48
C CYS A 474 -94.65 -185.15 -70.90
N GLN A 475 -93.44 -185.70 -71.11
CA GLN A 475 -93.29 -186.89 -71.94
C GLN A 475 -92.16 -187.77 -71.40
#